data_AF-A0A1L4BS50-F1
#
_entry.id   AF-A0A1L4BS50-F1
#
_cell.length_a   1.000
_cell.length_b   1.000
_cell.length_c   1.000
_cell.angle_alpha   90.00
_cell.angle_beta   90.00
_cell.angle_gamma   90.00
#
_symmetry.space_group_name_H-M   'P 1'
#
loop_
_entity.id
_entity.type
_entity.pdbx_description
1 polymer ?
#
loop_
_entity_poly.entity_id
_entity_poly.type
_entity_poly.pdbx_seq_one_letter_code
_entity_poly.pdbx_strand_id
1 'polypeptide(L)'
;MINFLAKNQNWAKIAPWAGLFFLILLFTNFSIYDPHFWGLINIPLYLFHQTEEHYIPGGFKKFMNQIVMNLPGGQEKLTDIKIFWINILMVWLAFTIFGLLSFINLGFGLLIIIFSIMNCLTHIAEGFKRRSWNPGLVMASFQFVISIFAAYYVTVHGLEDPIKWWVSTVVFSVVVHILLFKLVMTKN
;
A
#
# COMPACT_ATOMS: atom_id res chain seq x y z
N MET A 1 24.48 4.09 -0.09
CA MET A 1 23.44 3.11 0.30
C MET A 1 22.09 3.37 -0.38
N ILE A 2 21.46 4.54 -0.23
CA ILE A 2 20.15 4.86 -0.83
C ILE A 2 20.12 4.65 -2.35
N ASN A 3 21.12 5.16 -3.08
CA ASN A 3 21.19 4.98 -4.54
C ASN A 3 21.23 3.50 -4.96
N PHE A 4 21.86 2.63 -4.16
CA PHE A 4 21.91 1.20 -4.44
C PHE A 4 20.54 0.53 -4.23
N LEU A 5 19.85 0.89 -3.15
CA LEU A 5 18.52 0.38 -2.83
C LEU A 5 17.48 0.84 -3.85
N ALA A 6 17.54 2.12 -4.26
CA ALA A 6 16.62 2.67 -5.24
C ALA A 6 16.84 2.11 -6.65
N LYS A 7 18.10 1.97 -7.07
CA LYS A 7 18.46 1.50 -8.43
C LYS A 7 17.77 0.18 -8.74
N ASN A 8 17.04 0.14 -9.86
CA ASN A 8 16.28 -1.02 -10.32
C ASN A 8 15.35 -1.61 -9.24
N GLN A 9 14.88 -0.76 -8.32
CA GLN A 9 14.02 -1.16 -7.21
C GLN A 9 14.60 -2.30 -6.35
N ASN A 10 15.93 -2.33 -6.12
CA ASN A 10 16.58 -3.37 -5.30
C ASN A 10 15.96 -3.53 -3.91
N TRP A 11 15.43 -2.44 -3.32
CA TRP A 11 14.69 -2.47 -2.05
C TRP A 11 13.50 -3.43 -2.08
N ALA A 12 12.82 -3.62 -3.21
CA ALA A 12 11.63 -4.47 -3.30
C ALA A 12 11.94 -5.97 -3.16
N LYS A 13 13.20 -6.38 -3.31
CA LYS A 13 13.63 -7.78 -3.15
C LYS A 13 13.42 -8.32 -1.74
N ILE A 14 13.38 -7.45 -0.73
CA ILE A 14 13.11 -7.85 0.66
C ILE A 14 11.60 -7.92 0.95
N ALA A 15 10.75 -7.31 0.12
CA ALA A 15 9.31 -7.25 0.34
C ALA A 15 8.65 -8.64 0.49
N PRO A 16 8.94 -9.68 -0.32
CA PRO A 16 8.29 -10.98 -0.12
C PRO A 16 8.72 -11.65 1.19
N TRP A 17 9.98 -11.48 1.59
CA TRP A 17 10.51 -12.03 2.83
C TRP A 17 9.97 -11.30 4.06
N ALA A 18 9.89 -9.98 3.99
CA ALA A 18 9.26 -9.17 5.02
C ALA A 18 7.75 -9.49 5.12
N GLY A 19 7.07 -9.67 3.98
CA GLY A 19 5.67 -10.08 3.93
C GLY A 19 5.44 -11.42 4.62
N LEU A 20 6.26 -12.42 4.32
CA LEU A 20 6.20 -13.73 4.99
C LEU A 20 6.49 -13.60 6.49
N PHE A 21 7.51 -12.84 6.87
CA PHE A 21 7.86 -12.62 8.27
C PHE A 21 6.70 -11.98 9.06
N PHE A 22 6.12 -10.90 8.54
CA PHE A 22 4.98 -10.23 9.18
C PHE A 22 3.72 -11.09 9.18
N LEU A 23 3.50 -11.92 8.15
CA LEU A 23 2.41 -12.88 8.13
C LEU A 23 2.55 -13.92 9.24
N ILE A 24 3.76 -14.49 9.41
CA ILE A 24 4.05 -15.42 10.50
C ILE A 24 3.82 -14.74 11.85
N LEU A 25 4.40 -13.55 12.06
CA LEU A 25 4.20 -12.79 13.30
C LEU A 25 2.72 -12.54 13.60
N LEU A 26 1.92 -12.22 12.57
CA LEU A 26 0.49 -11.97 12.74
C LEU A 26 -0.23 -13.22 13.25
N PHE A 27 0.00 -14.37 12.60
CA PHE A 27 -0.63 -15.64 13.00
C PHE A 27 -0.11 -16.21 14.33
N THR A 28 1.13 -15.90 14.72
CA THR A 28 1.67 -16.37 16.00
C THR A 28 1.20 -15.54 17.19
N ASN A 29 0.91 -14.25 16.99
CA ASN A 29 0.58 -13.33 18.09
C ASN A 29 -0.91 -12.99 18.20
N PHE A 30 -1.69 -13.19 17.14
CA PHE A 30 -3.11 -12.83 17.13
C PHE A 30 -3.97 -13.98 16.62
N SER A 31 -5.11 -14.17 17.26
CA SER A 31 -6.18 -15.01 16.74
C SER A 31 -6.91 -14.31 15.61
N ILE A 32 -7.48 -15.05 14.66
CA ILE A 32 -8.34 -14.49 13.61
C ILE A 32 -9.62 -13.84 14.16
N TYR A 33 -9.94 -14.07 15.43
CA TYR A 33 -11.05 -13.42 16.15
C TYR A 33 -10.62 -12.12 16.86
N ASP A 34 -9.33 -11.80 16.87
CA ASP A 34 -8.82 -10.54 17.42
C ASP A 34 -8.95 -9.43 16.36
N PRO A 35 -9.61 -8.30 16.65
CA PRO A 35 -9.65 -7.16 15.74
C PRO A 35 -8.26 -6.65 15.30
N HIS A 36 -7.22 -6.79 16.12
CA HIS A 36 -5.85 -6.41 15.74
C HIS A 36 -5.31 -7.25 14.58
N PHE A 37 -5.70 -8.52 14.49
CA PHE A 37 -5.34 -9.36 13.34
C PHE A 37 -5.76 -8.68 12.03
N TRP A 38 -7.02 -8.23 11.98
CA TRP A 38 -7.61 -7.58 10.81
C TRP A 38 -7.11 -6.14 10.61
N GLY A 39 -6.80 -5.42 11.70
CA GLY A 39 -6.13 -4.12 11.61
C GLY A 39 -4.77 -4.18 10.94
N LEU A 40 -4.02 -5.27 11.17
CA LEU A 40 -2.62 -5.42 10.77
C LEU A 40 -2.40 -6.31 9.53
N ILE A 41 -3.38 -7.11 9.10
CA ILE A 41 -3.26 -8.02 7.94
C ILE A 41 -2.85 -7.30 6.65
N ASN A 42 -3.17 -6.01 6.53
CA ASN A 42 -2.80 -5.21 5.37
C ASN A 42 -1.30 -4.96 5.26
N ILE A 43 -0.52 -5.07 6.34
CA ILE A 43 0.94 -4.93 6.29
C ILE A 43 1.58 -6.03 5.42
N PRO A 44 1.43 -7.33 5.72
CA PRO A 44 2.00 -8.38 4.88
C PRO A 44 1.39 -8.40 3.47
N LEU A 45 0.09 -8.13 3.31
CA LEU A 45 -0.55 -8.07 1.99
C LEU A 45 0.06 -6.98 1.11
N TYR A 46 0.31 -5.79 1.66
CA TYR A 46 0.91 -4.69 0.92
C TYR A 46 2.36 -5.01 0.50
N LEU A 47 3.11 -5.74 1.33
CA LEU A 47 4.46 -6.18 0.97
C LEU A 47 4.45 -7.20 -0.18
N PHE A 48 3.46 -8.09 -0.24
CA PHE A 48 3.26 -8.96 -1.40
C PHE A 48 2.79 -8.16 -2.63
N HIS A 49 1.95 -7.15 -2.46
CA HIS A 49 1.61 -6.22 -3.54
C HIS A 49 2.85 -5.51 -4.12
N GLN A 50 3.71 -4.96 -3.27
CA GLN A 50 4.98 -4.34 -3.69
C GLN A 50 5.91 -5.32 -4.39
N THR A 51 5.84 -6.61 -4.04
CA THR A 51 6.58 -7.66 -4.74
C THR A 51 6.12 -7.77 -6.19
N GLU A 52 4.81 -7.87 -6.44
CA GLU A 52 4.26 -7.91 -7.80
C GLU A 52 4.61 -6.65 -8.59
N GLU A 53 4.49 -5.49 -7.96
CA GLU A 53 4.65 -4.17 -8.57
C GLU A 53 6.11 -3.86 -8.97
N HIS A 54 7.06 -4.22 -8.11
CA HIS A 54 8.45 -3.74 -8.22
C HIS A 54 9.51 -4.83 -8.35
N TYR A 55 9.21 -6.09 -8.00
CA TYR A 55 10.20 -7.16 -8.05
C TYR A 55 9.86 -8.26 -9.06
N ILE A 56 8.78 -9.01 -8.84
CA ILE A 56 8.38 -10.15 -9.68
C ILE A 56 6.86 -10.13 -9.84
N PRO A 57 6.33 -9.85 -11.05
CA PRO A 57 7.04 -9.61 -12.32
C PRO A 57 7.69 -8.22 -12.41
N GLY A 58 7.30 -7.27 -11.55
CA GLY A 58 7.78 -5.90 -11.60
C GLY A 58 7.19 -5.10 -12.77
N GLY A 59 7.84 -3.97 -13.11
CA GLY A 59 7.51 -3.18 -14.29
C GLY A 59 6.62 -1.96 -14.05
N PHE A 60 6.24 -1.68 -12.81
CA PHE A 60 5.38 -0.53 -12.47
C PHE A 60 5.93 0.81 -12.99
N LYS A 61 7.24 1.05 -12.84
CA LYS A 61 7.88 2.27 -13.35
C LYS A 61 7.61 2.48 -14.84
N LYS A 62 7.76 1.42 -15.63
CA LYS A 62 7.55 1.44 -17.08
C LYS A 62 6.07 1.68 -17.40
N PHE A 63 5.18 0.95 -16.72
CA PHE A 63 3.74 1.12 -16.86
C PHE A 63 3.30 2.56 -16.56
N MET A 64 3.74 3.13 -15.44
CA MET A 64 3.38 4.49 -15.06
C MET A 64 3.91 5.54 -16.05
N ASN A 65 5.19 5.49 -16.40
CA ASN A 65 5.76 6.49 -17.31
C ASN A 65 5.21 6.38 -18.73
N GLN A 66 5.15 5.17 -19.31
CA GLN A 66 4.85 4.98 -20.73
C GLN A 66 3.36 4.81 -21.01
N ILE A 67 2.62 4.13 -20.12
CA ILE A 67 1.21 3.80 -20.35
C ILE A 67 0.31 4.82 -19.66
N VAL A 68 0.59 5.15 -18.39
CA VAL A 68 -0.24 6.08 -17.61
C VAL A 68 0.01 7.54 -17.99
N MET A 69 1.27 7.95 -18.01
CA MET A 69 1.66 9.33 -18.32
C MET A 69 1.93 9.59 -19.81
N ASN A 70 1.87 8.54 -20.65
CA ASN A 70 2.09 8.62 -22.10
C ASN A 70 3.41 9.32 -22.49
N LEU A 71 4.48 9.08 -21.72
CA LEU A 71 5.79 9.67 -22.01
C LEU A 71 6.50 8.90 -23.14
N PRO A 72 7.24 9.61 -24.02
CA PRO A 72 8.11 8.98 -25.00
C PRO A 72 9.13 8.02 -24.37
N GLY A 73 9.57 7.02 -25.15
CA GLY A 73 10.63 6.10 -24.73
C GLY A 73 11.89 6.85 -24.28
N GLY A 74 12.44 6.47 -23.12
CA GLY A 74 13.60 7.12 -22.52
C GLY A 74 13.29 8.32 -21.61
N GLN A 75 12.04 8.80 -21.56
CA GLN A 75 11.62 9.81 -20.59
C GLN A 75 11.03 9.16 -19.32
N GLU A 76 11.47 9.64 -18.16
CA GLU A 76 10.95 9.21 -16.87
C GLU A 76 10.55 10.44 -16.04
N LYS A 77 9.29 10.48 -15.62
CA LYS A 77 8.83 11.42 -14.59
C LYS A 77 8.83 10.77 -13.22
N LEU A 78 8.46 9.49 -13.18
CA LEU A 78 8.57 8.61 -12.03
C LEU A 78 9.90 7.84 -12.12
N THR A 79 10.90 8.33 -11.40
CA THR A 79 12.25 7.75 -11.37
C THR A 79 12.40 6.72 -10.26
N ASP A 80 13.47 5.92 -10.33
CA ASP A 80 13.75 4.91 -9.32
C ASP A 80 13.81 5.48 -7.89
N ILE A 81 14.44 6.65 -7.73
CA ILE A 81 14.59 7.32 -6.44
C ILE A 81 13.27 7.87 -5.91
N LYS A 82 12.38 8.35 -6.80
CA LYS A 82 11.04 8.79 -6.40
C LYS A 82 10.23 7.59 -5.90
N ILE A 83 10.21 6.48 -6.64
CA ILE A 83 9.50 5.26 -6.23
C ILE A 83 10.03 4.75 -4.88
N PHE A 84 11.34 4.74 -4.68
CA PHE A 84 11.95 4.35 -3.42
C PHE A 84 11.42 5.21 -2.25
N TRP A 85 11.50 6.54 -2.34
CA TRP A 85 11.07 7.40 -1.24
C TRP A 85 9.57 7.33 -0.97
N ILE A 86 8.75 7.23 -2.00
CA ILE A 86 7.31 7.04 -1.86
C ILE A 86 7.01 5.79 -1.04
N ASN A 87 7.61 4.65 -1.39
CA ASN A 87 7.35 3.39 -0.71
C ASN A 87 7.94 3.36 0.71
N ILE A 88 9.16 3.83 0.90
CA ILE A 88 9.78 3.82 2.24
C ILE A 88 9.05 4.76 3.20
N LEU A 89 8.69 5.98 2.78
CA LEU A 89 8.05 6.95 3.67
C LEU A 89 6.55 6.69 3.82
N MET A 90 5.82 6.55 2.71
CA MET A 90 4.36 6.46 2.79
C MET A 90 3.83 5.08 3.14
N VAL A 91 4.59 4.03 2.81
CA VAL A 91 4.13 2.68 3.09
C VAL A 91 4.85 2.19 4.33
N TRP A 92 6.17 2.03 4.30
CA TRP A 92 6.86 1.33 5.36
C TRP A 92 6.87 2.12 6.66
N LEU A 93 7.29 3.38 6.62
CA LEU A 93 7.31 4.22 7.82
C LEU A 93 5.88 4.49 8.33
N ALA A 94 4.94 4.86 7.45
CA ALA A 94 3.57 5.12 7.88
C ALA A 94 2.89 3.87 8.47
N PHE A 95 3.01 2.70 7.82
CA PHE A 95 2.40 1.46 8.33
C PHE A 95 3.08 1.00 9.62
N THR A 96 4.38 1.25 9.79
CA THR A 96 5.06 0.98 11.06
C THR A 96 4.50 1.88 12.16
N ILE A 97 4.37 3.18 11.91
CA ILE A 97 3.82 4.13 12.89
C ILE A 97 2.37 3.76 13.22
N PHE A 98 1.51 3.58 12.23
CA PHE A 98 0.10 3.26 12.45
C PHE A 98 -0.09 1.87 13.08
N GLY A 99 0.74 0.89 12.74
CA GLY A 99 0.71 -0.43 13.36
C GLY A 99 1.17 -0.41 14.82
N LEU A 100 2.11 0.45 15.19
CA LEU A 100 2.47 0.68 16.59
C LEU A 100 1.35 1.43 17.33
N LEU A 101 0.80 2.47 16.71
CA LEU A 101 -0.29 3.25 17.30
C LEU A 101 -1.60 2.44 17.40
N SER A 102 -1.78 1.37 16.63
CA SER A 102 -2.98 0.54 16.72
C SER A 102 -3.13 -0.16 18.07
N PHE A 103 -2.01 -0.37 18.78
CA PHE A 103 -2.03 -0.89 20.16
C PHE A 103 -2.46 0.15 21.20
N ILE A 104 -2.45 1.43 20.84
CA ILE A 104 -3.01 2.51 21.65
C ILE A 104 -4.48 2.72 21.30
N ASN A 105 -4.80 2.70 20.00
CA ASN A 105 -6.18 2.73 19.52
C ASN A 105 -6.31 2.03 18.16
N LEU A 106 -7.20 1.03 18.07
CA LEU A 106 -7.36 0.23 16.87
C LEU A 106 -7.74 1.05 15.61
N GLY A 107 -8.26 2.26 15.77
CA GLY A 107 -8.49 3.19 14.67
C GLY A 107 -7.27 3.45 13.77
N PHE A 108 -6.06 3.34 14.29
CA PHE A 108 -4.84 3.41 13.47
C PHE A 108 -4.66 2.17 12.55
N GLY A 109 -5.21 1.02 12.93
CA GLY A 109 -5.35 -0.13 12.03
C GLY A 109 -6.30 0.17 10.86
N LEU A 110 -7.40 0.90 11.11
CA LEU A 110 -8.30 1.36 10.04
C LEU A 110 -7.56 2.28 9.05
N LEU A 111 -6.65 3.14 9.52
CA LEU A 111 -5.79 3.93 8.63
C LEU A 111 -5.01 3.04 7.65
N ILE A 112 -4.33 2.00 8.14
CA ILE A 112 -3.60 1.05 7.27
C ILE A 112 -4.54 0.43 6.23
N ILE A 113 -5.73 0.01 6.65
CA ILE A 113 -6.73 -0.60 5.77
C ILE A 113 -7.19 0.38 4.68
N ILE A 114 -7.55 1.62 5.04
CA ILE A 114 -8.05 2.60 4.05
C ILE A 114 -6.95 3.06 3.09
N PHE A 115 -5.72 3.24 3.56
CA PHE A 115 -4.58 3.49 2.66
C PHE A 115 -4.42 2.37 1.64
N SER A 116 -4.52 1.12 2.11
CA SER A 116 -4.40 -0.05 1.25
C SER A 116 -5.54 -0.13 0.23
N ILE A 117 -6.78 0.12 0.65
CA ILE A 117 -7.95 0.17 -0.24
C ILE A 117 -7.76 1.22 -1.34
N MET A 118 -7.35 2.43 -0.97
CA MET A 118 -7.11 3.50 -1.94
C MET A 118 -6.03 3.12 -2.95
N ASN A 119 -4.92 2.53 -2.50
CA ASN A 119 -3.88 2.03 -3.39
C ASN A 119 -4.41 0.95 -4.34
N CYS A 120 -5.10 -0.06 -3.81
CA CYS A 120 -5.66 -1.14 -4.62
C CYS A 120 -6.65 -0.64 -5.68
N LEU A 121 -7.50 0.34 -5.33
CA LEU A 121 -8.44 0.95 -6.25
C LEU A 121 -7.75 1.60 -7.44
N THR A 122 -6.55 2.19 -7.28
CA THR A 122 -5.81 2.76 -8.41
C THR A 122 -5.40 1.71 -9.44
N HIS A 123 -4.89 0.56 -8.99
CA HIS A 123 -4.51 -0.56 -9.87
C HIS A 123 -5.73 -1.17 -10.55
N ILE A 124 -6.80 -1.41 -9.79
CA ILE A 124 -8.05 -1.97 -10.31
C ILE A 124 -8.66 -1.03 -11.35
N ALA A 125 -8.76 0.27 -11.04
CA ALA A 125 -9.33 1.27 -11.94
C ALA A 125 -8.53 1.41 -13.24
N GLU A 126 -7.19 1.45 -13.18
CA GLU A 126 -6.36 1.49 -14.39
C GLU A 126 -6.46 0.17 -15.19
N GLY A 127 -6.60 -0.97 -14.52
CA GLY A 127 -6.85 -2.26 -15.17
C GLY A 127 -8.15 -2.27 -15.98
N PHE A 128 -9.25 -1.78 -15.38
CA PHE A 128 -10.54 -1.65 -16.08
C PHE A 128 -10.48 -0.63 -17.22
N LYS A 129 -9.92 0.56 -16.96
CA LYS A 129 -9.83 1.65 -17.93
C LYS A 129 -9.05 1.24 -19.17
N ARG A 130 -7.97 0.48 -19.01
CA ARG A 130 -7.08 0.05 -20.10
C ARG A 130 -7.42 -1.32 -20.65
N ARG A 131 -8.31 -2.07 -19.99
CA ARG A 131 -8.65 -3.45 -20.31
C ARG A 131 -7.41 -4.34 -20.42
N SER A 132 -6.43 -4.09 -19.55
CA SER A 132 -5.13 -4.77 -19.57
C SER A 132 -4.64 -5.00 -18.16
N TRP A 133 -3.85 -6.06 -17.96
CA TRP A 133 -3.13 -6.26 -16.72
C TRP A 133 -2.14 -5.10 -16.47
N ASN A 134 -1.95 -4.73 -15.21
CA ASN A 134 -0.90 -3.81 -14.78
C ASN A 134 -0.13 -4.40 -13.59
N PRO A 135 1.16 -4.03 -13.41
CA PRO A 135 1.96 -4.49 -12.28
C PRO A 135 1.30 -4.16 -10.94
N GLY A 136 1.00 -5.19 -10.15
CA GLY A 136 0.30 -5.06 -8.86
C GLY A 136 -1.18 -5.42 -8.92
N LEU A 137 -1.79 -5.58 -10.09
CA LEU A 137 -3.24 -5.78 -10.22
C LEU A 137 -3.75 -7.04 -9.50
N VAL A 138 -3.01 -8.15 -9.54
CA VAL A 138 -3.47 -9.42 -8.96
C VAL A 138 -3.52 -9.31 -7.43
N MET A 139 -2.40 -8.89 -6.84
CA MET A 139 -2.29 -8.68 -5.41
C MET A 139 -3.18 -7.55 -4.93
N ALA A 140 -3.35 -6.47 -5.71
CA ALA A 140 -4.27 -5.39 -5.37
C ALA A 140 -5.72 -5.88 -5.31
N SER A 141 -6.13 -6.74 -6.25
CA SER A 141 -7.48 -7.31 -6.26
C SER A 141 -7.72 -8.22 -5.05
N PHE A 142 -6.74 -9.06 -4.72
CA PHE A 142 -6.80 -9.93 -3.54
C PHE A 142 -6.82 -9.13 -2.22
N GLN A 143 -5.89 -8.19 -2.09
CA GLN A 143 -5.78 -7.31 -0.92
C GLN A 143 -7.02 -6.44 -0.76
N PHE A 144 -7.61 -5.93 -1.84
CA PHE A 144 -8.84 -5.14 -1.79
C PHE A 144 -9.98 -5.91 -1.12
N VAL A 145 -10.23 -7.16 -1.55
CA VAL A 145 -11.30 -7.99 -0.96
C VAL A 145 -11.06 -8.23 0.52
N ILE A 146 -9.83 -8.61 0.91
CA ILE A 146 -9.50 -8.82 2.32
C ILE A 146 -9.60 -7.51 3.11
N SER A 147 -9.23 -6.38 2.52
CA SER A 147 -9.29 -5.07 3.17
C SER A 147 -10.72 -4.63 3.45
N ILE A 148 -11.65 -4.91 2.54
CA ILE A 148 -13.08 -4.64 2.77
C ILE A 148 -13.59 -5.44 3.95
N PHE A 149 -13.25 -6.73 4.01
CA PHE A 149 -13.62 -7.57 5.15
C PHE A 149 -12.95 -7.10 6.45
N ALA A 150 -11.66 -6.78 6.40
CA ALA A 150 -10.91 -6.26 7.54
C ALA A 150 -11.52 -4.95 8.08
N ALA A 151 -11.86 -4.02 7.19
CA ALA A 151 -12.50 -2.75 7.54
C ALA A 151 -13.84 -2.98 8.25
N TYR A 152 -14.66 -3.89 7.72
CA TYR A 152 -15.90 -4.31 8.37
C TYR A 152 -15.62 -4.91 9.76
N TYR A 153 -14.69 -5.85 9.86
CA TYR A 153 -14.41 -6.57 11.10
C TYR A 153 -13.93 -5.63 12.22
N VAL A 154 -12.95 -4.76 11.93
CA VAL A 154 -12.46 -3.80 12.94
C VAL A 154 -13.56 -2.82 13.34
N THR A 155 -14.42 -2.42 12.39
CA THR A 155 -15.54 -1.51 12.62
C THR A 155 -16.55 -2.10 13.61
N VAL A 156 -16.91 -3.37 13.44
CA VAL A 156 -17.93 -4.02 14.27
C VAL A 156 -17.37 -4.49 15.62
N HIS A 157 -16.09 -4.91 15.65
CA HIS A 157 -15.56 -5.65 16.79
C HIS A 157 -14.48 -4.92 17.60
N GLY A 158 -13.95 -3.78 17.15
CA GLY A 158 -12.85 -3.14 17.86
C GLY A 158 -12.78 -1.60 17.84
N LEU A 159 -13.62 -0.91 17.06
CA LEU A 159 -13.65 0.56 17.08
C LEU A 159 -14.63 1.10 18.14
N GLU A 160 -14.14 2.00 19.00
CA GLU A 160 -14.96 2.67 20.03
C GLU A 160 -15.91 3.72 19.45
N ASP A 161 -15.46 4.49 18.45
CA ASP A 161 -16.25 5.49 17.71
C ASP A 161 -16.06 5.31 16.19
N PRO A 162 -16.82 4.38 15.59
CA PRO A 162 -16.66 4.05 14.18
C PRO A 162 -16.82 5.25 13.24
N ILE A 163 -17.84 6.08 13.45
CA ILE A 163 -18.16 7.20 12.54
C ILE A 163 -17.00 8.18 12.52
N LYS A 164 -16.51 8.58 13.70
CA LYS A 164 -15.37 9.50 13.80
C LYS A 164 -14.12 8.92 13.16
N TRP A 165 -13.82 7.64 13.39
CA TRP A 165 -12.65 6.98 12.80
C TRP A 165 -12.74 6.86 11.28
N TRP A 166 -13.91 6.50 10.74
CA TRP A 166 -14.13 6.44 9.30
C TRP A 166 -13.97 7.81 8.63
N VAL A 167 -14.63 8.84 9.17
CA VAL A 167 -14.51 10.21 8.63
C VAL A 167 -13.07 10.69 8.70
N SER A 168 -12.42 10.57 9.86
CA SER A 168 -11.05 11.04 10.06
C SER A 168 -10.07 10.32 9.15
N THR A 169 -10.19 8.99 9.06
CA THR A 169 -9.31 8.16 8.24
C THR A 169 -9.48 8.45 6.75
N VAL A 170 -10.72 8.51 6.25
CA VAL A 170 -10.98 8.78 4.82
C VAL A 170 -10.47 10.17 4.44
N VAL A 171 -10.76 11.20 5.24
CA VAL A 171 -10.28 12.56 4.98
C VAL A 171 -8.75 12.61 4.98
N PHE A 172 -8.11 12.03 6.00
CA PHE A 172 -6.66 11.98 6.09
C PHE A 172 -6.03 11.26 4.89
N SER A 173 -6.52 10.07 4.55
CA SER A 173 -6.00 9.28 3.43
C SER A 173 -6.17 10.00 2.10
N VAL A 174 -7.32 10.65 1.84
CA VAL A 174 -7.53 11.45 0.63
C VAL A 174 -6.53 12.61 0.54
N VAL A 175 -6.33 13.36 1.62
CA VAL A 175 -5.38 14.48 1.65
C VAL A 175 -3.96 14.00 1.36
N VAL A 176 -3.51 12.92 2.02
CA VAL A 176 -2.15 12.37 1.82
C VAL A 176 -1.95 11.90 0.38
N HIS A 177 -2.92 11.19 -0.20
CA HIS A 177 -2.80 10.75 -1.60
C HIS A 177 -2.76 11.93 -2.57
N ILE A 178 -3.58 12.97 -2.38
CA ILE A 178 -3.54 14.19 -3.21
C ILE A 178 -2.16 14.86 -3.12
N LEU A 179 -1.61 15.00 -1.91
CA LEU A 179 -0.29 15.59 -1.69
C LEU A 179 0.81 14.76 -2.37
N LEU A 180 0.75 13.44 -2.27
CA LEU A 180 1.67 12.55 -2.97
C LEU A 180 1.55 12.73 -4.49
N PHE A 181 0.33 12.66 -5.04
CA PHE A 181 0.14 12.82 -6.48
C PHE A 181 0.71 14.16 -6.96
N LYS A 182 0.50 15.24 -6.22
CA LYS A 182 1.13 16.54 -6.51
C LYS A 182 2.66 16.45 -6.50
N LEU A 183 3.26 15.90 -5.45
CA LEU A 183 4.71 15.78 -5.29
C LEU A 183 5.35 14.93 -6.39
N VAL A 184 4.68 13.85 -6.80
CA VAL A 184 5.13 12.98 -7.90
C VAL A 184 4.99 13.69 -9.24
N MET A 185 3.90 14.46 -9.41
CA MET A 185 3.56 15.11 -10.67
C MET A 185 4.24 16.47 -10.89
N THR A 186 4.85 17.07 -9.87
CA THR A 186 5.73 18.22 -10.05
C THR A 186 7.00 17.80 -10.79
N LYS A 187 7.33 18.53 -11.87
CA LYS A 187 8.64 18.44 -12.53
C LYS A 187 9.67 18.96 -11.53
N ASN A 188 10.64 18.12 -11.18
CA ASN A 188 11.96 18.62 -10.78
C ASN A 188 12.79 18.67 -12.06
#